data_AF-A0A926B0W4-F1
#
_entry.id   AF-A0A926B0W4-F1
#
_cell.length_a   1.000
_cell.length_b   1.000
_cell.length_c   1.000
_cell.angle_alpha   90.00
_cell.angle_beta   90.00
_cell.angle_gamma   90.00
#
_symmetry.space_group_name_H-M   'P 1'
#
loop_
_entity.id
_entity.type
_entity.pdbx_description
1 polymer ?
#
loop_
_entity_poly.entity_id
_entity_poly.type
_entity_poly.pdbx_seq_one_letter_code
_entity_poly.pdbx_strand_id
1 'polypeptide(L)'
;MSVEFSEGGWVVRTIFARLDTATRIVVPLGILNARFNGVIDSNGRSNWVLQDAMLNATRGWDTTRVENIKYVHHRDVPVDLKRAQEAPLFCRTVAERFGQPIPKNVTICLADGRDELCRVLGVEYYAFPPQSISFPQAFLIVESTPETFHPHELVHVVFRDYDRAHPILREGLATLLGGTGVMDFQGALSEYLDARTKRTIPSFVELFTSVRSDQSDEYVLGAVICDLVLRLHGRSALLELLRTERSSDAMLALSRLLGFDIADRQESLRSFAEAAQKRNAPSR
;
A
#
# COMPACT_ATOMS: atom_id res chain seq x y z
N MET A 1 -16.87 -8.97 -20.97
CA MET A 1 -17.89 -8.81 -19.92
C MET A 1 -18.90 -9.93 -20.07
N SER A 2 -19.33 -10.54 -18.98
CA SER A 2 -20.48 -11.46 -18.97
C SER A 2 -21.49 -11.02 -17.91
N VAL A 3 -22.76 -11.35 -18.14
CA VAL A 3 -23.87 -11.05 -17.24
C VAL A 3 -24.71 -12.31 -17.12
N GLU A 4 -24.95 -12.75 -15.89
CA GLU A 4 -25.79 -13.91 -15.60
C GLU A 4 -26.73 -13.63 -14.42
N PHE A 5 -27.87 -14.30 -14.40
CA PHE A 5 -28.76 -14.26 -13.25
C PHE A 5 -28.49 -15.49 -12.38
N SER A 6 -28.19 -15.29 -11.10
CA SER A 6 -27.86 -16.35 -10.15
C SER A 6 -28.28 -15.96 -8.74
N GLU A 7 -28.79 -16.92 -7.97
CA GLU A 7 -29.17 -16.74 -6.55
C GLU A 7 -30.11 -15.55 -6.27
N GLY A 8 -30.99 -15.21 -7.22
CA GLY A 8 -31.94 -14.10 -7.09
C GLY A 8 -31.35 -12.71 -7.38
N GLY A 9 -30.13 -12.64 -7.93
CA GLY A 9 -29.46 -11.42 -8.34
C GLY A 9 -28.78 -11.52 -9.70
N TRP A 10 -28.25 -10.40 -10.18
CA TRP A 10 -27.39 -10.35 -11.35
C TRP A 10 -25.93 -10.41 -10.94
N VAL A 11 -25.16 -11.25 -11.62
CA VAL A 11 -23.70 -11.30 -11.51
C VAL A 11 -23.11 -10.73 -12.79
N VAL A 12 -22.33 -9.66 -12.65
CA VAL A 12 -21.62 -9.01 -13.76
C VAL A 12 -20.13 -9.28 -13.59
N ARG A 13 -19.55 -9.99 -14.55
CA ARG A 13 -18.10 -10.23 -14.59
C ARG A 13 -17.43 -9.35 -15.63
N THR A 14 -16.46 -8.57 -15.17
CA THR A 14 -15.71 -7.64 -16.01
C THR A 14 -14.24 -8.02 -15.99
N ILE A 15 -13.71 -8.36 -17.16
CA ILE A 15 -12.26 -8.57 -17.34
C ILE A 15 -11.60 -7.19 -17.41
N PHE A 16 -10.57 -6.98 -16.60
CA PHE A 16 -9.62 -5.89 -16.81
C PHE A 16 -8.30 -6.46 -17.32
N ALA A 17 -7.72 -5.77 -18.28
CA ALA A 17 -6.55 -6.22 -19.02
C ALA A 17 -5.63 -5.03 -19.31
N ARG A 18 -4.35 -5.31 -19.53
CA ARG A 18 -3.37 -4.34 -20.00
C ARG A 18 -3.02 -4.64 -21.45
N LEU A 19 -2.93 -3.61 -22.28
CA LEU A 19 -2.29 -3.72 -23.59
C LEU A 19 -0.78 -3.62 -23.40
N ASP A 20 -0.05 -4.68 -23.73
CA ASP A 20 1.39 -4.59 -23.88
C ASP A 20 1.70 -3.67 -25.07
N THR A 21 2.34 -2.54 -24.81
CA THR A 21 2.59 -1.52 -25.83
C THR A 21 3.63 -1.95 -26.87
N ALA A 22 4.53 -2.87 -26.51
CA ALA A 22 5.56 -3.37 -27.41
C ALA A 22 5.02 -4.47 -28.32
N THR A 23 4.30 -5.43 -27.76
CA THR A 23 3.79 -6.59 -28.51
C THR A 23 2.37 -6.41 -29.04
N ARG A 24 1.64 -5.39 -28.56
CA ARG A 24 0.21 -5.15 -28.81
C ARG A 24 -0.71 -6.30 -28.36
N ILE A 25 -0.20 -7.20 -27.52
CA ILE A 25 -0.97 -8.29 -26.93
C ILE A 25 -1.80 -7.77 -25.76
N VAL A 26 -3.06 -8.18 -25.70
CA VAL A 26 -3.92 -7.94 -24.54
C VAL A 26 -3.59 -8.98 -23.48
N VAL A 27 -3.07 -8.54 -22.34
CA VAL A 27 -2.73 -9.38 -21.19
C VAL A 27 -3.87 -9.26 -20.17
N PRO A 28 -4.69 -10.31 -19.99
CA PRO A 28 -5.74 -10.29 -18.97
C PRO A 28 -5.10 -10.18 -17.59
N LEU A 29 -5.52 -9.18 -16.81
CA LEU A 29 -4.99 -8.94 -15.48
C LEU A 29 -5.91 -9.51 -14.41
N GLY A 30 -7.23 -9.43 -14.60
CA GLY A 30 -8.16 -9.99 -13.64
C GLY A 30 -9.62 -9.95 -14.07
N ILE A 31 -10.46 -10.53 -13.22
CA ILE A 31 -11.92 -10.58 -13.37
C ILE A 31 -12.54 -10.01 -12.10
N LEU A 32 -13.21 -8.86 -12.24
CA LEU A 32 -14.07 -8.32 -11.19
C LEU A 32 -15.43 -9.02 -11.23
N ASN A 33 -15.95 -9.42 -10.08
CA ASN A 33 -17.26 -10.02 -9.90
C ASN A 33 -18.14 -9.07 -9.08
N ALA A 34 -19.04 -8.38 -9.76
CA ALA A 34 -20.02 -7.49 -9.13
C ALA A 34 -21.39 -8.17 -9.06
N ARG A 35 -21.96 -8.28 -7.86
CA ARG A 35 -23.30 -8.85 -7.65
C ARG A 35 -24.32 -7.75 -7.37
N PHE A 36 -25.48 -7.83 -8.00
CA PHE A 36 -26.59 -6.89 -7.82
C PHE A 36 -27.84 -7.63 -7.37
N ASN A 37 -28.38 -7.22 -6.23
CA ASN A 37 -29.62 -7.81 -5.69
C ASN A 37 -30.80 -6.87 -5.95
N GLY A 38 -31.96 -7.45 -6.24
CA GLY A 38 -33.21 -6.70 -6.32
C GLY A 38 -33.69 -6.34 -4.92
N VAL A 39 -34.02 -5.08 -4.71
CA VAL A 39 -34.68 -4.60 -3.49
C VAL A 39 -35.93 -3.82 -3.86
N ILE A 40 -36.97 -3.96 -3.03
CA ILE A 40 -38.19 -3.17 -3.17
C ILE A 40 -38.10 -2.00 -2.19
N ASP A 41 -38.20 -0.77 -2.69
CA ASP A 41 -38.23 0.40 -1.82
C ASP A 41 -39.58 0.57 -1.08
N SER A 42 -39.64 1.53 -0.16
CA SER A 42 -40.84 1.86 0.61
C SER A 42 -42.05 2.24 -0.24
N ASN A 43 -41.85 2.58 -1.51
CA ASN A 43 -42.90 2.95 -2.46
C ASN A 43 -43.29 1.78 -3.38
N GLY A 44 -42.77 0.57 -3.14
CA GLY A 44 -43.04 -0.61 -3.95
C GLY A 44 -42.26 -0.66 -5.27
N ARG A 45 -41.25 0.20 -5.48
CA ARG A 45 -40.45 0.19 -6.71
C ARG A 45 -39.28 -0.77 -6.57
N SER A 46 -39.06 -1.56 -7.62
CA SER A 46 -37.89 -2.44 -7.72
C SER A 46 -36.65 -1.63 -8.07
N ASN A 47 -35.60 -1.78 -7.28
CA ASN A 47 -34.29 -1.18 -7.47
C ASN A 47 -33.22 -2.27 -7.43
N TRP A 48 -32.07 -2.03 -8.05
CA TRP A 48 -30.90 -2.91 -7.97
C TRP A 48 -29.84 -2.26 -7.08
N VAL A 49 -29.29 -3.04 -6.15
CA VAL A 49 -28.23 -2.56 -5.25
C VAL A 49 -26.99 -3.43 -5.44
N LEU A 50 -25.84 -2.78 -5.57
CA LEU A 50 -24.55 -3.46 -5.57
C LEU A 50 -24.33 -4.09 -4.19
N GLN A 51 -24.03 -5.38 -4.18
CA GLN A 51 -23.70 -6.11 -2.97
C GLN A 51 -22.26 -5.82 -2.54
N ASP A 52 -22.05 -5.62 -1.24
CA ASP A 52 -20.73 -5.49 -0.64
C ASP A 52 -20.00 -6.85 -0.69
N ALA A 53 -18.93 -6.92 -1.48
CA ALA A 53 -18.15 -8.13 -1.67
C ALA A 53 -17.46 -8.60 -0.39
N MET A 54 -16.92 -7.66 0.40
CA MET A 54 -16.24 -7.96 1.66
C MET A 54 -17.25 -8.52 2.66
N LEU A 55 -18.40 -7.88 2.83
CA LEU A 55 -19.44 -8.36 3.74
C LEU A 55 -19.94 -9.75 3.35
N ASN A 56 -20.04 -10.02 2.05
CA ASN A 56 -20.43 -11.34 1.55
C ASN A 56 -19.35 -12.39 1.79
N ALA A 57 -18.09 -12.08 1.48
CA ALA A 57 -16.96 -13.00 1.61
C ALA A 57 -16.64 -13.34 3.07
N THR A 58 -16.82 -12.37 3.97
CA THR A 58 -16.55 -12.50 5.41
C THR A 58 -17.78 -12.91 6.22
N ARG A 59 -18.84 -13.39 5.56
CA ARG A 59 -20.04 -13.86 6.27
C ARG A 59 -19.70 -15.07 7.14
N GLY A 60 -19.95 -14.95 8.43
CA GLY A 60 -19.66 -16.01 9.41
C GLY A 60 -18.21 -16.03 9.90
N TRP A 61 -17.39 -15.06 9.50
CA TRP A 61 -16.06 -14.85 10.06
C TRP A 61 -16.16 -14.31 11.48
N ASP A 62 -15.14 -14.61 12.27
CA ASP A 62 -15.02 -14.12 13.63
C ASP A 62 -14.39 -12.73 13.64
N THR A 63 -14.59 -12.00 14.74
CA THR A 63 -13.99 -10.69 14.92
C THR A 63 -13.28 -10.59 16.26
N THR A 64 -12.05 -10.09 16.23
CA THR A 64 -11.26 -9.79 17.42
C THR A 64 -11.00 -8.29 17.49
N ARG A 65 -11.16 -7.68 18.66
CA ARG A 65 -10.90 -6.23 18.85
C ARG A 65 -9.73 -6.01 19.79
N VAL A 66 -8.80 -5.17 19.37
CA VAL A 66 -7.68 -4.69 20.17
C VAL A 66 -7.66 -3.17 20.07
N GLU A 67 -8.05 -2.51 21.16
CA GLU A 67 -8.26 -1.05 21.21
C GLU A 67 -9.12 -0.53 20.04
N ASN A 68 -8.55 0.32 19.19
CA ASN A 68 -9.16 0.98 18.04
C ASN A 68 -9.10 0.15 16.75
N ILE A 69 -8.57 -1.08 16.80
CA ILE A 69 -8.41 -1.98 15.65
C ILE A 69 -9.33 -3.19 15.79
N LYS A 70 -10.08 -3.48 14.72
CA LYS A 70 -10.96 -4.63 14.58
C LYS A 70 -10.36 -5.57 13.53
N TYR A 71 -10.00 -6.77 13.95
CA TYR A 71 -9.59 -7.86 13.09
C TYR A 71 -10.82 -8.65 12.66
N VAL A 72 -11.00 -8.87 11.37
CA VAL A 72 -12.02 -9.75 10.78
C VAL A 72 -11.28 -10.92 10.17
N HIS A 73 -11.54 -12.15 10.63
CA HIS A 73 -10.73 -13.31 10.27
C HIS A 73 -11.57 -14.58 10.19
N HIS A 74 -11.14 -15.53 9.36
CA HIS A 74 -11.75 -16.85 9.35
C HIS A 74 -11.65 -17.50 10.75
N ARG A 75 -12.61 -18.35 11.11
CA ARG A 75 -12.65 -19.01 12.43
C ARG A 75 -11.37 -19.81 12.72
N ASP A 76 -10.78 -20.36 11.67
CA ASP A 76 -9.57 -21.20 11.75
C ASP A 76 -8.27 -20.39 11.68
N VAL A 77 -8.35 -19.06 11.48
CA VAL A 77 -7.20 -18.16 11.49
C VAL A 77 -7.05 -17.57 12.90
N PRO A 78 -6.05 -18.00 13.69
CA PRO A 78 -5.84 -17.45 15.02
C PRO A 78 -5.27 -16.04 14.93
N VAL A 79 -5.84 -15.12 15.71
CA VAL A 79 -5.28 -13.78 15.90
C VAL A 79 -4.21 -13.84 16.99
N ASP A 80 -2.95 -13.58 16.63
CA ASP A 80 -1.88 -13.39 17.61
C ASP A 80 -2.13 -12.08 18.38
N LEU A 81 -2.72 -12.19 19.57
CA LEU A 81 -3.07 -11.04 20.40
C LEU A 81 -1.84 -10.22 20.83
N LYS A 82 -0.66 -10.85 20.97
CA LYS A 82 0.55 -10.15 21.38
C LYS A 82 1.03 -9.24 20.26
N ARG A 83 1.06 -9.77 19.03
CA ARG A 83 1.38 -9.00 17.83
C ARG A 83 0.32 -7.93 17.55
N ALA A 84 -0.96 -8.25 17.70
CA ALA A 84 -2.06 -7.32 17.48
C ALA A 84 -2.02 -6.10 18.41
N GLN A 85 -1.44 -6.22 19.61
CA GLN A 85 -1.22 -5.09 20.54
C GLN A 85 -0.16 -4.09 20.04
N GLU A 86 0.74 -4.50 19.15
CA GLU A 86 1.76 -3.61 18.57
C GLU A 86 1.14 -2.58 17.62
N ALA A 87 0.06 -2.93 16.92
CA ALA A 87 -0.54 -2.10 15.89
C ALA A 87 -1.14 -0.76 16.42
N PRO A 88 -1.98 -0.74 17.48
CA PRO A 88 -2.46 0.52 18.07
C PRO A 88 -1.32 1.40 18.59
N LEU A 89 -0.31 0.79 19.23
CA LEU A 89 0.85 1.51 19.75
C LEU A 89 1.68 2.14 18.63
N PHE A 90 1.90 1.41 17.54
CA PHE A 90 2.59 1.91 16.36
C PHE A 90 1.83 3.10 15.74
N CYS A 91 0.52 2.96 15.49
CA CYS A 91 -0.30 4.05 14.95
C CYS A 91 -0.23 5.31 15.81
N ARG A 92 -0.31 5.15 17.14
CA ARG A 92 -0.22 6.27 18.10
C ARG A 92 1.14 6.95 18.03
N THR A 93 2.21 6.16 18.10
CA THR A 93 3.60 6.67 18.08
C THR A 93 3.89 7.43 16.79
N VAL A 94 3.49 6.87 15.64
CA VAL A 94 3.69 7.52 14.33
C VAL A 94 2.82 8.77 14.21
N ALA A 95 1.54 8.70 14.60
CA ALA A 95 0.63 9.83 14.54
C ALA A 95 1.14 11.00 15.40
N GLU A 96 1.55 10.74 16.65
CA GLU A 96 2.10 11.75 17.56
C GLU A 96 3.39 12.37 17.01
N ARG A 97 4.33 11.53 16.54
CA ARG A 97 5.59 11.99 15.93
C ARG A 97 5.34 12.96 14.77
N PHE A 98 4.34 12.66 13.93
CA PHE A 98 4.05 13.44 12.73
C PHE A 98 2.93 14.48 12.88
N GLY A 99 2.34 14.60 14.08
CA GLY A 99 1.19 15.49 14.32
C GLY A 99 -0.04 15.12 13.49
N GLN A 100 -0.20 13.84 13.15
CA GLN A 100 -1.34 13.30 12.42
C GLN A 100 -2.43 12.87 13.40
N PRO A 101 -3.71 12.82 12.98
CA PRO A 101 -4.77 12.26 13.79
C PRO A 101 -4.55 10.76 13.98
N ILE A 102 -4.70 10.27 15.23
CA ILE A 102 -4.67 8.83 15.51
C ILE A 102 -5.88 8.18 14.81
N PRO A 103 -5.67 7.16 13.94
CA PRO A 103 -6.75 6.45 13.28
C PRO A 103 -7.76 5.88 14.28
N LYS A 104 -9.06 5.92 13.94
CA LYS A 104 -10.13 5.34 14.76
C LYS A 104 -10.87 4.30 13.94
N ASN A 105 -11.23 3.17 14.57
CA ASN A 105 -12.01 2.10 13.94
C ASN A 105 -11.32 1.46 12.72
N VAL A 106 -10.01 1.22 12.80
CA VAL A 106 -9.29 0.51 11.74
C VAL A 106 -9.81 -0.92 11.66
N THR A 107 -10.16 -1.37 10.47
CA THR A 107 -10.53 -2.76 10.20
C THR A 107 -9.39 -3.42 9.45
N ILE A 108 -8.88 -4.54 9.98
CA ILE A 108 -7.90 -5.38 9.31
C ILE A 108 -8.59 -6.71 9.00
N CYS A 109 -8.75 -7.03 7.73
CA CYS A 109 -9.30 -8.29 7.26
C CYS A 109 -8.16 -9.25 6.99
N LEU A 110 -8.07 -10.33 7.77
CA LEU A 110 -7.04 -11.37 7.65
C LEU A 110 -7.61 -12.51 6.80
N ALA A 111 -7.23 -12.53 5.53
CA ALA A 111 -7.58 -13.57 4.59
C ALA A 111 -6.54 -14.71 4.61
N ASP A 112 -7.01 -15.93 4.36
CA ASP A 112 -6.19 -17.13 4.19
C ASP A 112 -5.65 -17.20 2.75
N GLY A 113 -4.60 -16.42 2.49
CA GLY A 113 -3.94 -16.38 1.20
C GLY A 113 -4.56 -15.40 0.20
N ARG A 114 -3.90 -15.30 -0.95
CA ARG A 114 -4.17 -14.26 -1.96
C ARG A 114 -5.48 -14.46 -2.70
N ASP A 115 -5.94 -15.70 -2.83
CA ASP A 115 -7.23 -16.03 -3.46
C ASP A 115 -8.40 -15.56 -2.59
N GLU A 116 -8.28 -15.73 -1.28
CA GLU A 116 -9.30 -15.23 -0.35
C GLU A 116 -9.26 -13.70 -0.23
N LEU A 117 -8.07 -13.08 -0.25
CA LEU A 117 -7.93 -11.63 -0.38
C LEU A 117 -8.67 -11.13 -1.62
N CYS A 118 -8.47 -11.77 -2.79
CA CYS A 118 -9.20 -11.42 -4.01
C CYS A 118 -10.72 -11.53 -3.82
N ARG A 119 -11.19 -12.61 -3.20
CA ARG A 119 -12.62 -12.81 -2.92
C ARG A 119 -13.20 -11.70 -2.03
N VAL A 120 -12.49 -11.29 -0.99
CA VAL A 120 -12.86 -10.17 -0.11
C VAL A 120 -12.99 -8.86 -0.91
N LEU A 121 -12.15 -8.66 -1.92
CA LEU A 121 -12.20 -7.51 -2.82
C LEU A 121 -13.22 -7.63 -3.96
N GLY A 122 -13.96 -8.75 -4.05
CA GLY A 122 -14.88 -9.01 -5.16
C GLY A 122 -14.17 -9.33 -6.48
N VAL A 123 -12.92 -9.80 -6.41
CA VAL A 123 -12.11 -10.20 -7.56
C VAL A 123 -12.09 -11.73 -7.64
N GLU A 124 -12.52 -12.27 -8.78
CA GLU A 124 -12.60 -13.72 -9.02
C GLU A 124 -11.28 -14.28 -9.54
N TYR A 125 -10.52 -13.46 -10.27
CA TYR A 125 -9.19 -13.80 -10.76
C TYR A 125 -8.32 -12.55 -10.76
N TYR A 126 -7.07 -12.67 -10.31
CA TYR A 126 -6.06 -11.64 -10.44
C TYR A 126 -4.73 -12.33 -10.77
N ALA A 127 -4.09 -11.93 -11.86
CA ALA A 127 -2.82 -12.52 -12.31
C ALA A 127 -1.67 -12.29 -11.31
N PHE A 128 -1.69 -11.16 -10.60
CA PHE A 128 -0.64 -10.77 -9.65
C PHE A 128 -1.27 -10.16 -8.40
N PRO A 129 -1.97 -10.96 -7.57
CA PRO A 129 -2.59 -10.45 -6.38
C PRO A 129 -1.51 -9.98 -5.39
N PRO A 130 -1.69 -8.81 -4.75
CA PRO A 130 -0.76 -8.34 -3.74
C PRO A 130 -0.85 -9.21 -2.47
N GLN A 131 0.12 -9.05 -1.58
CA GLN A 131 0.03 -9.66 -0.25
C GLN A 131 -0.88 -8.86 0.68
N SER A 132 -0.87 -7.54 0.54
CA SER A 132 -1.68 -6.63 1.34
C SER A 132 -2.20 -5.50 0.47
N ILE A 133 -3.34 -4.94 0.87
CA ILE A 133 -3.86 -3.70 0.28
C ILE A 133 -4.53 -2.88 1.38
N SER A 134 -4.22 -1.59 1.40
CA SER A 134 -4.88 -0.62 2.27
C SER A 134 -5.85 0.26 1.49
N PHE A 135 -6.95 0.62 2.14
CA PHE A 135 -7.90 1.64 1.74
C PHE A 135 -7.94 2.70 2.85
N PRO A 136 -6.97 3.64 2.88
CA PRO A 136 -6.77 4.53 4.03
C PRO A 136 -8.00 5.37 4.40
N GLN A 137 -8.74 5.84 3.39
CA GLN A 137 -9.97 6.63 3.58
C GLN A 137 -11.10 5.83 4.24
N ALA A 138 -11.12 4.51 4.02
CA ALA A 138 -12.08 3.59 4.63
C ALA A 138 -11.59 3.00 5.95
N PHE A 139 -10.37 3.34 6.41
CA PHE A 139 -9.68 2.69 7.53
C PHE A 139 -9.65 1.16 7.41
N LEU A 140 -9.45 0.65 6.20
CA LEU A 140 -9.49 -0.79 5.92
C LEU A 140 -8.13 -1.25 5.41
N ILE A 141 -7.66 -2.39 5.93
CA ILE A 141 -6.53 -3.15 5.40
C ILE A 141 -7.06 -4.56 5.11
N VAL A 142 -6.71 -5.12 3.95
CA VAL A 142 -6.97 -6.52 3.61
C VAL A 142 -5.63 -7.19 3.37
N GLU A 143 -5.36 -8.22 4.16
CA GLU A 143 -4.08 -8.92 4.22
C GLU A 143 -4.28 -10.39 3.86
N SER A 144 -3.35 -10.97 3.12
CA SER A 144 -3.40 -12.39 2.68
C SER A 144 -2.68 -13.36 3.62
N THR A 145 -2.25 -12.87 4.78
CA THR A 145 -1.50 -13.61 5.79
C THR A 145 -2.17 -13.46 7.16
N PRO A 146 -1.95 -14.42 8.08
CA PRO A 146 -2.51 -14.36 9.43
C PRO A 146 -1.71 -13.45 10.39
N GLU A 147 -0.67 -12.75 9.90
CA GLU A 147 0.03 -11.74 10.69
C GLU A 147 -0.97 -10.65 11.11
N THR A 148 -0.77 -10.03 12.27
CA THR A 148 -1.73 -9.06 12.85
C THR A 148 -1.13 -7.67 12.98
N PHE A 149 0.18 -7.54 12.76
CA PHE A 149 0.88 -6.27 12.76
C PHE A 149 1.54 -5.99 11.40
N HIS A 150 0.94 -5.03 10.68
CA HIS A 150 1.35 -4.59 9.34
C HIS A 150 1.80 -3.13 9.36
N PRO A 151 2.97 -2.83 9.92
CA PRO A 151 3.40 -1.45 10.12
C PRO A 151 3.44 -0.64 8.82
N HIS A 152 3.83 -1.23 7.68
CA HIS A 152 3.79 -0.56 6.37
C HIS A 152 2.37 -0.05 6.02
N GLU A 153 1.38 -0.94 6.01
CA GLU A 153 -0.01 -0.57 5.68
C GLU A 153 -0.63 0.37 6.71
N LEU A 154 -0.24 0.24 7.99
CA LEU A 154 -0.69 1.14 9.05
C LEU A 154 -0.16 2.56 8.84
N VAL A 155 1.02 2.75 8.22
CA VAL A 155 1.49 4.10 7.84
C VAL A 155 0.54 4.72 6.83
N HIS A 156 0.11 3.99 5.81
CA HIS A 156 -0.87 4.51 4.84
C HIS A 156 -2.16 4.97 5.53
N VAL A 157 -2.65 4.22 6.52
CA VAL A 157 -3.83 4.60 7.31
C VAL A 157 -3.59 5.84 8.19
N VAL A 158 -2.43 5.95 8.85
CA VAL A 158 -2.07 7.13 9.66
C VAL A 158 -1.95 8.37 8.77
N PHE A 159 -1.40 8.23 7.57
CA PHE A 159 -1.20 9.31 6.60
C PHE A 159 -2.31 9.37 5.54
N ARG A 160 -3.52 8.90 5.84
CA ARG A 160 -4.64 8.88 4.89
C ARG A 160 -4.92 10.23 4.21
N ASP A 161 -4.67 11.35 4.89
CA ASP A 161 -4.88 12.69 4.31
C ASP A 161 -3.87 13.02 3.18
N TYR A 162 -2.85 12.16 3.00
CA TYR A 162 -1.83 12.19 1.96
C TYR A 162 -1.94 10.99 1.00
N ASP A 163 -3.08 10.30 0.92
CA ASP A 163 -3.26 9.13 0.05
C ASP A 163 -3.06 9.44 -1.45
N ARG A 164 -3.18 10.73 -1.82
CA ARG A 164 -2.94 11.24 -3.18
C ARG A 164 -1.49 11.65 -3.45
N ALA A 165 -0.60 11.55 -2.45
CA ALA A 165 0.82 11.81 -2.63
C ALA A 165 1.39 10.97 -3.79
N HIS A 166 2.44 11.47 -4.43
CA HIS A 166 3.13 10.74 -5.48
C HIS A 166 3.53 9.35 -4.97
N PRO A 167 3.28 8.25 -5.74
CA PRO A 167 3.47 6.88 -5.27
C PRO A 167 4.83 6.62 -4.60
N ILE A 168 5.94 7.05 -5.20
CA ILE A 168 7.30 6.93 -4.61
C ILE A 168 7.41 7.55 -3.22
N LEU A 169 6.77 8.70 -2.99
CA LEU A 169 6.82 9.38 -1.69
C LEU A 169 5.91 8.67 -0.68
N ARG A 170 4.73 8.23 -1.13
CA ARG A 170 3.76 7.51 -0.29
C ARG A 170 4.30 6.16 0.16
N GLU A 171 4.72 5.33 -0.78
CA GLU A 171 5.35 4.02 -0.51
C GLU A 171 6.67 4.19 0.22
N GLY A 172 7.47 5.19 -0.15
CA GLY A 172 8.73 5.51 0.52
C GLY A 172 8.56 5.84 2.00
N LEU A 173 7.56 6.64 2.37
CA LEU A 173 7.26 6.92 3.77
C LEU A 173 6.81 5.67 4.53
N ALA A 174 5.95 4.86 3.92
CA ALA A 174 5.49 3.60 4.48
C ALA A 174 6.64 2.61 4.69
N THR A 175 7.57 2.51 3.74
CA THR A 175 8.79 1.72 3.88
C THR A 175 9.74 2.27 4.93
N LEU A 176 9.93 3.60 5.01
CA LEU A 176 10.80 4.22 6.00
C LEU A 176 10.32 3.94 7.44
N LEU A 177 9.01 4.06 7.68
CA LEU A 177 8.44 3.97 9.01
C LEU A 177 8.00 2.56 9.39
N GLY A 178 7.59 1.76 8.40
CA GLY A 178 7.00 0.44 8.61
C GLY A 178 7.68 -0.71 7.88
N GLY A 179 8.77 -0.46 7.15
CA GLY A 179 9.54 -1.51 6.48
C GLY A 179 8.86 -2.11 5.26
N THR A 180 9.30 -3.30 4.84
CA THR A 180 8.73 -4.07 3.74
C THR A 180 8.78 -5.57 4.04
N GLY A 181 7.64 -6.24 3.94
CA GLY A 181 7.51 -7.63 4.36
C GLY A 181 7.90 -7.80 5.83
N VAL A 182 8.89 -8.67 6.08
CA VAL A 182 9.41 -8.94 7.44
C VAL A 182 10.60 -8.07 7.82
N MET A 183 11.09 -7.22 6.90
CA MET A 183 12.27 -6.39 7.13
C MET A 183 11.88 -4.97 7.52
N ASP A 184 12.62 -4.41 8.46
CA ASP A 184 12.62 -2.96 8.65
C ASP A 184 13.30 -2.25 7.46
N PHE A 185 13.28 -0.91 7.47
CA PHE A 185 13.91 -0.11 6.43
C PHE A 185 15.40 -0.44 6.24
N GLN A 186 16.14 -0.74 7.31
CA GLN A 186 17.59 -0.99 7.19
C GLN A 186 17.88 -2.35 6.57
N GLY A 187 17.15 -3.39 6.96
CA GLY A 187 17.21 -4.70 6.32
C GLY A 187 16.90 -4.60 4.84
N ALA A 188 15.80 -3.91 4.50
CA ALA A 188 15.38 -3.71 3.11
C ALA A 188 16.40 -2.93 2.29
N LEU A 189 16.98 -1.87 2.85
CA LEU A 189 18.03 -1.07 2.20
C LEU A 189 19.29 -1.90 1.95
N SER A 190 19.68 -2.73 2.92
CA SER A 190 20.86 -3.60 2.78
C SER A 190 20.66 -4.63 1.69
N GLU A 191 19.53 -5.36 1.71
CA GLU A 191 19.22 -6.35 0.67
C GLU A 191 19.14 -5.70 -0.71
N TYR A 192 18.51 -4.52 -0.81
CA TYR A 192 18.43 -3.76 -2.04
C TYR A 192 19.80 -3.42 -2.61
N LEU A 193 20.71 -2.87 -1.79
CA LEU A 193 22.05 -2.52 -2.23
C LEU A 193 22.86 -3.75 -2.65
N ASP A 194 22.76 -4.86 -1.90
CA ASP A 194 23.43 -6.12 -2.21
C ASP A 194 22.96 -6.68 -3.56
N ALA A 195 21.64 -6.70 -3.80
CA ALA A 195 21.05 -7.13 -5.07
C ALA A 195 21.43 -6.22 -6.25
N ARG A 196 21.67 -4.92 -5.98
CA ARG A 196 22.03 -3.89 -6.98
C ARG A 196 23.55 -3.68 -7.10
N THR A 197 24.38 -4.57 -6.53
CA THR A 197 25.82 -4.62 -6.85
C THR A 197 26.08 -4.99 -8.32
N LYS A 198 25.13 -5.71 -8.94
CA LYS A 198 25.21 -6.22 -10.33
C LYS A 198 24.21 -5.56 -11.29
N ARG A 199 23.35 -4.67 -10.81
CA ARG A 199 22.28 -4.01 -11.58
C ARG A 199 22.32 -2.51 -11.35
N THR A 200 21.92 -1.72 -12.35
CA THR A 200 21.82 -0.27 -12.24
C THR A 200 20.68 0.13 -11.30
N ILE A 201 20.96 1.08 -10.41
CA ILE A 201 19.95 1.84 -9.68
C ILE A 201 19.38 2.87 -10.68
N PRO A 202 18.07 3.14 -10.70
CA PRO A 202 17.51 4.14 -11.61
C PRO A 202 18.07 5.53 -11.30
N SER A 203 18.12 6.38 -12.33
CA SER A 203 18.36 7.80 -12.14
C SER A 203 17.18 8.45 -11.42
N PHE A 204 17.39 9.67 -10.90
CA PHE A 204 16.31 10.42 -10.26
C PHE A 204 15.11 10.63 -11.19
N VAL A 205 15.37 10.94 -12.46
CA VAL A 205 14.31 11.09 -13.47
C VAL A 205 13.62 9.74 -13.72
N GLU A 206 14.39 8.68 -13.96
CA GLU A 206 13.82 7.34 -14.21
C GLU A 206 12.94 6.86 -13.06
N LEU A 207 13.34 7.10 -11.82
CA LEU A 207 12.55 6.72 -10.64
C LEU A 207 11.15 7.34 -10.67
N PHE A 208 11.02 8.61 -11.06
CA PHE A 208 9.75 9.35 -11.07
C PHE A 208 8.95 9.27 -12.36
N THR A 209 9.57 8.92 -13.49
CA THR A 209 8.89 8.95 -14.81
C THR A 209 8.78 7.60 -15.49
N SER A 210 9.48 6.56 -15.01
CA SER A 210 9.46 5.24 -15.66
C SER A 210 8.12 4.54 -15.46
N VAL A 211 7.60 3.95 -16.53
CA VAL A 211 6.39 3.09 -16.49
C VAL A 211 6.73 1.67 -15.98
N ARG A 212 8.02 1.36 -15.78
CA ARG A 212 8.52 0.03 -15.40
C ARG A 212 9.49 0.08 -14.22
N SER A 213 9.29 1.01 -13.30
CA SER A 213 10.02 1.02 -12.02
C SER A 213 9.86 -0.34 -11.33
N ASP A 214 10.97 -0.87 -10.83
CA ASP A 214 10.94 -2.03 -9.94
C ASP A 214 10.31 -1.58 -8.63
N GLN A 215 9.36 -2.35 -8.09
CA GLN A 215 8.70 -2.00 -6.82
C GLN A 215 9.72 -1.80 -5.69
N SER A 216 10.84 -2.54 -5.73
CA SER A 216 11.94 -2.36 -4.77
C SER A 216 12.61 -0.99 -4.88
N ASP A 217 12.69 -0.41 -6.08
CA ASP A 217 13.24 0.94 -6.29
C ASP A 217 12.31 1.99 -5.66
N GLU A 218 11.00 1.88 -5.90
CA GLU A 218 10.00 2.81 -5.34
C GLU A 218 10.02 2.81 -3.81
N TYR A 219 10.07 1.61 -3.22
CA TYR A 219 9.99 1.42 -1.78
C TYR A 219 11.27 1.92 -1.10
N VAL A 220 12.42 1.40 -1.53
CA VAL A 220 13.68 1.65 -0.84
C VAL A 220 14.24 3.03 -1.16
N LEU A 221 14.26 3.45 -2.43
CA LEU A 221 14.77 4.78 -2.78
C LEU A 221 13.79 5.88 -2.35
N GLY A 222 12.48 5.63 -2.42
CA GLY A 222 11.48 6.50 -1.83
C GLY A 222 11.71 6.71 -0.33
N ALA A 223 12.02 5.64 0.41
CA ALA A 223 12.34 5.72 1.84
C ALA A 223 13.63 6.50 2.10
N VAL A 224 14.68 6.29 1.27
CA VAL A 224 15.93 7.08 1.35
C VAL A 224 15.66 8.57 1.13
N ILE A 225 14.82 8.93 0.15
CA ILE A 225 14.43 10.32 -0.11
C ILE A 225 13.66 10.89 1.09
N CYS A 226 12.66 10.17 1.61
CA CYS A 226 11.88 10.62 2.76
C CYS A 226 12.76 10.81 4.01
N ASP A 227 13.69 9.89 4.25
CA ASP A 227 14.66 9.97 5.36
C ASP A 227 15.58 11.20 5.21
N LEU A 228 16.09 11.46 4.00
CA LEU A 228 16.90 12.64 3.73
C LEU A 228 16.15 13.94 3.99
N VAL A 229 14.94 14.08 3.45
CA VAL A 229 14.12 15.28 3.66
C VAL A 229 13.80 15.46 5.14
N LEU A 230 13.41 14.38 5.83
CA LEU A 230 13.09 14.42 7.25
C LEU A 230 14.28 14.87 8.09
N ARG A 231 15.49 14.36 7.80
CA ARG A 231 16.70 14.70 8.55
C ARG A 231 17.22 16.11 8.26
N LEU A 232 17.22 16.52 7.00
CA LEU A 232 17.82 17.79 6.57
C LEU A 232 16.87 18.98 6.73
N HIS A 233 15.57 18.77 6.54
CA HIS A 233 14.57 19.83 6.51
C HIS A 233 13.43 19.64 7.51
N GLY A 234 13.44 18.53 8.26
CA GLY A 234 12.49 18.27 9.32
C GLY A 234 11.13 17.78 8.82
N ARG A 235 10.26 17.49 9.81
CA ARG A 235 8.92 16.96 9.58
C ARG A 235 8.06 17.83 8.66
N SER A 236 8.04 19.15 8.87
CA SER A 236 7.16 20.05 8.13
C SER A 236 7.45 20.03 6.63
N ALA A 237 8.74 19.95 6.25
CA ALA A 237 9.14 19.84 4.85
C ALA A 237 8.72 18.50 4.23
N LEU A 238 8.83 17.39 4.96
CA LEU A 238 8.35 16.09 4.48
C LEU A 238 6.83 16.09 4.27
N LEU A 239 6.06 16.62 5.22
CA LEU A 239 4.61 16.72 5.10
C LEU A 239 4.17 17.61 3.93
N GLU A 240 4.91 18.69 3.66
CA GLU A 240 4.65 19.53 2.48
C GLU A 240 4.98 18.79 1.19
N LEU A 241 6.10 18.05 1.15
CA LEU A 241 6.48 17.24 0.01
C LEU A 241 5.42 16.17 -0.30
N LEU A 242 4.83 15.54 0.71
CA LEU A 242 3.73 14.57 0.54
C LEU A 242 2.45 15.17 -0.05
N ARG A 243 2.32 16.51 -0.15
CA ARG A 243 1.19 17.13 -0.87
C ARG A 243 1.37 17.14 -2.39
N THR A 244 2.52 16.72 -2.89
CA THR A 244 2.78 16.64 -4.33
C THR A 244 2.21 15.35 -4.91
N GLU A 245 1.29 15.46 -5.87
CA GLU A 245 0.68 14.29 -6.54
C GLU A 245 1.39 13.96 -7.86
N ARG A 246 1.86 14.98 -8.57
CA ARG A 246 2.45 14.85 -9.92
C ARG A 246 3.96 14.70 -9.84
N SER A 247 4.53 13.89 -10.73
CA SER A 247 5.97 13.65 -10.80
C SER A 247 6.77 14.94 -10.97
N SER A 248 6.29 15.87 -11.80
CA SER A 248 6.94 17.18 -12.01
C SER A 248 7.04 18.00 -10.72
N ASP A 249 5.98 18.00 -9.92
CA ASP A 249 5.88 18.83 -8.71
C ASP A 249 6.75 18.22 -7.61
N ALA A 250 6.70 16.89 -7.46
CA ALA A 250 7.56 16.14 -6.54
C ALA A 250 9.05 16.33 -6.88
N MET A 251 9.41 16.17 -8.16
CA MET A 251 10.79 16.34 -8.62
C MET A 251 11.31 17.77 -8.41
N LEU A 252 10.49 18.79 -8.70
CA LEU A 252 10.85 20.18 -8.49
C LEU A 252 11.04 20.51 -7.00
N ALA A 253 10.15 20.01 -6.13
CA ALA A 253 10.27 20.18 -4.69
C ALA A 253 11.56 19.51 -4.16
N LEU A 254 11.85 18.29 -4.61
CA LEU A 254 13.04 17.55 -4.23
C LEU A 254 14.33 18.19 -4.75
N SER A 255 14.33 18.75 -5.96
CA SER A 255 15.47 19.51 -6.49
C SER A 255 15.77 20.73 -5.61
N ARG A 256 14.73 21.45 -5.14
CA ARG A 256 14.91 22.59 -4.21
C ARG A 256 15.39 22.19 -2.82
N LEU A 257 14.87 21.10 -2.28
CA LEU A 257 15.21 20.63 -0.94
C LEU A 257 16.61 20.00 -0.91
N LEU A 258 16.85 19.03 -1.80
CA LEU A 258 18.02 18.16 -1.76
C LEU A 258 19.09 18.52 -2.79
N GLY A 259 18.84 19.50 -3.66
CA GLY A 259 19.79 19.89 -4.70
C GLY A 259 19.92 18.85 -5.82
N PHE A 260 18.93 17.99 -6.03
CA PHE A 260 18.96 17.03 -7.14
C PHE A 260 19.09 17.76 -8.48
N ASP A 261 20.14 17.43 -9.22
CA ASP A 261 20.27 17.83 -10.62
C ASP A 261 19.43 16.87 -11.48
N ILE A 262 18.55 17.43 -12.30
CA ILE A 262 17.71 16.67 -13.23
C ILE A 262 18.59 16.00 -14.31
N ALA A 263 19.81 16.50 -14.53
CA ALA A 263 20.80 15.88 -15.40
C ALA A 263 21.57 14.71 -14.75
N ASP A 264 21.35 14.42 -13.45
CA ASP A 264 22.06 13.36 -12.74
C ASP A 264 21.72 11.97 -13.29
N ARG A 265 22.77 11.25 -13.71
CA ARG A 265 22.71 9.92 -14.31
C ARG A 265 23.00 8.83 -13.28
N GLN A 266 22.24 8.78 -12.18
CA GLN A 266 22.18 7.71 -11.17
C GLN A 266 23.10 7.87 -9.94
N GLU A 267 24.07 8.79 -9.95
CA GLU A 267 25.12 8.81 -8.91
C GLU A 267 24.59 9.28 -7.55
N SER A 268 23.66 10.25 -7.51
CA SER A 268 23.18 10.78 -6.22
C SER A 268 22.34 9.76 -5.47
N LEU A 269 21.42 9.05 -6.14
CA LEU A 269 20.55 8.08 -5.46
C LEU A 269 21.32 6.90 -4.87
N ARG A 270 22.31 6.37 -5.60
CA ARG A 270 23.22 5.34 -5.06
C ARG A 270 23.99 5.87 -3.86
N SER A 271 24.64 7.03 -4.01
CA SER A 271 25.45 7.63 -2.94
C SER A 271 24.62 7.90 -1.68
N PHE A 272 23.37 8.33 -1.85
CA PHE A 272 22.43 8.56 -0.77
C PHE A 272 21.98 7.29 -0.07
N ALA A 273 21.70 6.23 -0.83
CA ALA A 273 21.36 4.92 -0.29
C ALA A 273 22.53 4.33 0.51
N GLU A 274 23.74 4.34 -0.04
CA GLU A 274 24.95 3.86 0.65
C GLU A 274 25.25 4.69 1.90
N ALA A 275 25.06 6.01 1.84
CA ALA A 275 25.25 6.87 3.00
C ALA A 275 24.17 6.60 4.07
N ALA A 276 22.92 6.28 3.68
CA ALA A 276 21.86 5.89 4.60
C ALA A 276 22.18 4.58 5.32
N GLN A 277 22.68 3.59 4.58
CA GLN A 277 23.11 2.31 5.15
C GLN A 277 24.26 2.50 6.17
N LYS A 278 25.29 3.29 5.82
CA LYS A 278 26.45 3.53 6.70
C LYS A 278 26.09 4.24 8.01
N ARG A 279 25.13 5.16 7.98
CA ARG A 279 24.73 5.94 9.17
C ARG A 279 24.06 5.11 10.26
N ASN A 280 23.37 4.04 9.86
CA ASN A 280 22.57 3.22 10.76
C ASN A 280 23.22 1.86 11.08
N ALA A 281 24.43 1.61 10.57
CA ALA A 281 25.23 0.48 11.02
C ALA A 281 25.53 0.66 12.52
N PRO A 282 25.31 -0.36 13.36
CA PRO A 282 25.65 -0.26 14.78
C PRO A 282 27.13 0.11 14.88
N SER A 283 27.43 1.16 15.66
CA SER A 283 28.81 1.53 15.96
C SER A 283 29.52 0.30 16.53
N ARG A 284 30.50 -0.21 15.78
CA ARG A 284 31.31 -1.36 16.20
C ARG A 284 32.16 -1.03 17.41
#